data_AF-A0AAV9EYC6-F1
#
_entry.id   AF-A0AAV9EYC6-F1
#
_cell.length_a   1.000
_cell.length_b   1.000
_cell.length_c   1.000
_cell.angle_alpha   90.00
_cell.angle_beta   90.00
_cell.angle_gamma   90.00
#
_symmetry.space_group_name_H-M   'P 1'
#
loop_
_entity.id
_entity.type
_entity.pdbx_description
1 polymer ?
#
loop_
_entity_poly.entity_id
_entity_poly.type
_entity_poly.pdbx_seq_one_letter_code
_entity_poly.pdbx_strand_id
1 'polypeptide(L)'
;MTTMHLNEKSDSKRGEDEKCDTNLDQDEMEEEVDPLCCFICDLKHKSTEKCMVHLHKKHGLFIPDIEYLKDPEGLLTCLGQKCHPFLSLEAVRHHIIAKGHCKVHYGDGGSDEEGELEDFYDYTNSYVDADGKQLVVADDINDIDFGAGGSELIITTRLDGKIHVKILGHREFMRYYRQKPRPSPSSDIVMALLLASRNKRMDLAMVQPKEHKLKMKSLKQMNRSGVDAMHSKIGMRNNVMRKLPKKY
;
A
#
# COMPACT_ATOMS: atom_id res chain seq x y z
N MET A 1 62.55 -16.95 40.49
CA MET A 1 63.36 -16.02 39.67
C MET A 1 64.29 -16.85 38.77
N THR A 2 64.58 -16.35 37.57
CA THR A 2 65.57 -16.86 36.57
C THR A 2 64.99 -17.91 35.59
N THR A 3 64.27 -17.52 34.53
CA THR A 3 64.68 -17.08 33.15
C THR A 3 64.87 -18.20 32.13
N MET A 4 63.96 -18.18 31.13
CA MET A 4 64.06 -18.43 29.68
C MET A 4 65.12 -19.39 29.11
N HIS A 5 64.72 -20.21 28.13
CA HIS A 5 65.36 -20.32 26.81
C HIS A 5 64.34 -20.81 25.75
N LEU A 6 64.30 -20.10 24.62
CA LEU A 6 63.59 -20.44 23.37
C LEU A 6 64.37 -21.52 22.62
N ASN A 7 63.68 -22.38 21.85
CA ASN A 7 64.19 -22.80 20.55
C ASN A 7 63.07 -23.27 19.62
N GLU A 8 63.05 -22.68 18.42
CA GLU A 8 62.19 -23.02 17.30
C GLU A 8 62.69 -24.31 16.62
N LYS A 9 61.78 -25.11 16.05
CA LYS A 9 62.00 -25.83 14.79
C LYS A 9 60.68 -26.34 14.21
N SER A 10 60.36 -25.76 13.06
CA SER A 10 59.40 -26.21 12.06
C SER A 10 59.71 -27.62 11.55
N ASP A 11 58.71 -28.48 11.40
CA ASP A 11 58.75 -29.47 10.32
C ASP A 11 57.34 -29.81 9.81
N SER A 12 57.27 -29.87 8.49
CA SER A 12 56.09 -29.96 7.63
C SER A 12 55.77 -31.42 7.34
N LYS A 13 54.54 -31.88 7.59
CA LYS A 13 54.01 -33.13 7.03
C LYS A 13 52.55 -32.99 6.60
N ARG A 14 52.43 -32.48 5.36
CA ARG A 14 51.57 -32.92 4.26
C ARG A 14 50.52 -33.99 4.62
N GLY A 15 49.24 -33.58 4.65
CA GLY A 15 48.10 -34.47 4.58
C GLY A 15 47.97 -35.03 3.16
N GLU A 16 47.77 -36.34 3.07
CA GLU A 16 47.46 -37.06 1.85
C GLU A 16 45.95 -37.00 1.65
N ASP A 17 45.51 -36.22 0.67
CA ASP A 17 44.13 -36.19 0.20
C ASP A 17 43.85 -37.49 -0.57
N GLU A 18 43.12 -38.42 0.06
CA GLU A 18 42.52 -39.55 -0.62
C GLU A 18 41.45 -39.04 -1.59
N LYS A 19 41.85 -38.89 -2.86
CA LYS A 19 40.95 -38.62 -3.97
C LYS A 19 40.16 -39.90 -4.28
N CYS A 20 38.97 -40.02 -3.68
CA CYS A 20 38.00 -41.05 -4.03
C CYS A 20 37.44 -40.75 -5.43
N ASP A 21 37.98 -41.46 -6.41
CA ASP A 21 37.55 -41.48 -7.80
C ASP A 21 36.27 -42.34 -7.89
N THR A 22 35.12 -41.75 -7.59
CA THR A 22 33.82 -42.35 -7.93
C THR A 22 33.34 -41.75 -9.23
N ASN A 23 33.81 -42.34 -10.33
CA ASN A 23 33.05 -42.41 -11.56
C ASN A 23 31.76 -43.18 -11.23
N LEU A 24 30.72 -42.46 -10.85
CA LEU A 24 29.36 -42.97 -10.82
C LEU A 24 28.73 -42.52 -12.11
N ASP A 25 28.57 -43.49 -12.99
CA ASP A 25 27.82 -43.39 -14.23
C ASP A 25 26.51 -42.65 -13.96
N GLN A 26 26.39 -41.47 -14.56
CA GLN A 26 25.13 -40.76 -14.73
C GLN A 26 24.31 -41.54 -15.75
N ASP A 27 23.87 -42.74 -15.38
CA ASP A 27 22.68 -43.32 -15.96
C ASP A 27 21.51 -42.55 -15.33
N GLU A 28 21.11 -41.49 -16.03
CA GLU A 28 19.82 -40.83 -15.88
C GLU A 28 18.72 -41.89 -16.04
N MET A 29 18.44 -42.66 -14.99
CA MET A 29 17.14 -43.27 -14.85
C MET A 29 16.17 -42.13 -14.60
N GLU A 30 15.61 -41.61 -15.69
CA GLU A 30 14.27 -41.04 -15.70
C GLU A 30 13.33 -42.13 -15.16
N GLU A 31 13.30 -42.32 -13.84
CA GLU A 31 12.23 -43.05 -13.19
C GLU A 31 10.98 -42.21 -13.43
N GLU A 32 10.22 -42.59 -14.46
CA GLU A 32 8.89 -42.05 -14.73
C GLU A 32 8.08 -42.16 -13.44
N VAL A 33 7.90 -41.02 -12.77
CA VAL A 33 7.10 -40.96 -11.55
C VAL A 33 5.66 -41.22 -11.95
N ASP A 34 5.10 -42.33 -11.48
CA ASP A 34 3.70 -42.68 -11.74
C ASP A 34 2.77 -41.63 -11.09
N PRO A 35 1.97 -40.89 -11.87
CA PRO A 35 1.08 -39.83 -11.35
C PRO A 35 -0.02 -40.38 -10.43
N LEU A 36 -0.28 -41.70 -10.47
CA LEU A 36 -1.23 -42.38 -9.58
C LEU A 36 -0.60 -42.76 -8.23
N CYS A 37 0.72 -42.61 -8.07
CA CYS A 37 1.43 -42.94 -6.86
C CYS A 37 1.79 -41.68 -6.07
N CYS A 38 1.58 -41.71 -4.76
CA CYS A 38 2.05 -40.64 -3.88
C CYS A 38 3.59 -40.70 -3.76
N PHE A 39 4.31 -39.75 -4.36
CA PHE A 39 5.79 -39.67 -4.34
C PHE A 39 6.40 -39.54 -2.92
N ILE A 40 5.59 -39.24 -1.90
CA ILE A 40 6.05 -39.08 -0.51
C ILE A 40 5.90 -40.37 0.31
N CYS A 41 4.90 -41.20 0.02
CA CYS A 41 4.63 -42.40 0.82
C CYS A 41 4.34 -43.68 0.03
N ASP A 42 4.58 -43.68 -1.28
CA ASP A 42 4.39 -44.79 -2.23
C ASP A 42 3.00 -45.41 -2.25
N LEU A 43 2.00 -44.66 -1.78
CA LEU A 43 0.64 -45.15 -1.78
C LEU A 43 0.04 -44.99 -3.17
N LYS A 44 -0.28 -46.13 -3.80
CA LYS A 44 -0.95 -46.15 -5.11
C LYS A 44 -2.44 -45.83 -4.95
N HIS A 45 -2.91 -44.92 -5.79
CA HIS A 45 -4.30 -44.49 -5.86
C HIS A 45 -4.97 -44.98 -7.14
N LYS A 46 -6.31 -45.00 -7.13
CA LYS A 46 -7.13 -45.42 -8.29
C LYS A 46 -7.37 -44.29 -9.29
N SER A 47 -7.17 -43.05 -8.88
CA SER A 47 -7.32 -41.85 -9.71
C SER A 47 -6.39 -40.77 -9.20
N THR A 48 -5.95 -39.88 -10.09
CA THR A 48 -5.06 -38.75 -9.79
C THR A 48 -5.70 -37.76 -8.81
N GLU A 49 -7.00 -37.51 -8.92
CA GLU A 49 -7.77 -36.72 -7.95
C GLU A 49 -7.66 -37.26 -6.51
N LYS A 50 -7.73 -38.59 -6.34
CA LYS A 50 -7.58 -39.22 -5.01
C LYS A 50 -6.15 -39.12 -4.50
N CYS A 51 -5.17 -39.15 -5.39
CA CYS A 51 -3.76 -38.89 -5.07
C CYS A 51 -3.58 -37.45 -4.59
N MET A 52 -4.14 -36.46 -5.29
CA MET A 52 -4.09 -35.04 -4.89
C MET A 52 -4.75 -34.79 -3.53
N VAL A 53 -5.94 -35.37 -3.29
CA VAL A 53 -6.61 -35.26 -1.98
C VAL A 53 -5.79 -35.90 -0.87
N HIS A 54 -5.10 -37.00 -1.16
CA HIS A 54 -4.21 -37.66 -0.22
C HIS A 54 -2.98 -36.80 0.09
N LEU A 55 -2.32 -36.26 -0.93
CA LEU A 55 -1.20 -35.35 -0.82
C LEU A 55 -1.58 -34.10 0.01
N HIS A 56 -2.76 -33.53 -0.23
CA HIS A 56 -3.25 -32.39 0.53
C HIS A 56 -3.52 -32.73 2.01
N LYS A 57 -4.26 -33.81 2.29
CA LYS A 57 -4.69 -34.15 3.66
C LYS A 57 -3.58 -34.74 4.53
N LYS A 58 -2.74 -35.60 3.96
CA LYS A 58 -1.72 -36.35 4.70
C LYS A 58 -0.37 -35.64 4.70
N HIS A 59 -0.04 -34.98 3.59
CA HIS A 59 1.27 -34.37 3.38
C HIS A 59 1.23 -32.84 3.35
N GLY A 60 0.04 -32.23 3.39
CA GLY A 60 -0.11 -30.77 3.39
C GLY A 60 0.19 -30.13 2.04
N LEU A 61 0.18 -30.90 0.95
CA LEU A 61 0.42 -30.37 -0.40
C LEU A 61 -0.68 -29.38 -0.77
N PHE A 62 -0.30 -28.12 -0.94
CA PHE A 62 -1.20 -27.07 -1.40
C PHE A 62 -0.86 -26.69 -2.84
N ILE A 63 -1.84 -26.87 -3.72
CA ILE A 63 -1.79 -26.51 -5.13
C ILE A 63 -2.65 -25.25 -5.27
N PRO A 64 -2.06 -24.08 -5.64
CA PRO A 64 -2.81 -22.86 -5.92
C PRO A 64 -3.80 -23.07 -7.07
N ASP A 65 -4.89 -22.30 -7.08
CA ASP A 65 -5.72 -22.07 -8.28
C ASP A 65 -6.10 -23.33 -9.08
N ILE A 66 -6.53 -24.40 -8.36
CA ILE A 66 -6.91 -25.70 -8.93
C ILE A 66 -7.97 -25.59 -10.04
N GLU A 67 -8.80 -24.54 -10.01
CA GLU A 67 -9.82 -24.27 -11.02
C GLU A 67 -9.24 -24.01 -12.42
N TYR A 68 -7.99 -23.55 -12.50
CA TYR A 68 -7.27 -23.24 -13.75
C TYR A 68 -6.24 -24.31 -14.11
N LEU A 69 -6.17 -25.42 -13.36
CA LEU A 69 -5.22 -26.49 -13.63
C LEU A 69 -5.68 -27.32 -14.84
N LYS A 70 -4.94 -27.23 -15.94
CA LYS A 70 -5.24 -27.93 -17.20
C LYS A 70 -4.76 -29.38 -17.17
N ASP A 71 -3.58 -29.61 -16.63
CA ASP A 71 -2.96 -30.94 -16.58
C ASP A 71 -2.49 -31.30 -15.16
N PRO A 72 -3.34 -32.01 -14.38
CA PRO A 72 -2.97 -32.46 -13.05
C PRO A 72 -1.95 -33.60 -13.05
N GLU A 73 -1.85 -34.38 -14.13
CA GLU A 73 -0.93 -35.52 -14.20
C GLU A 73 0.49 -35.01 -14.45
N GLY A 74 0.65 -34.10 -15.42
CA GLY A 74 1.92 -33.45 -15.71
C GLY A 74 2.48 -32.68 -14.51
N LEU A 75 1.62 -31.98 -13.77
CA LEU A 75 2.03 -31.28 -12.54
C LEU A 75 2.58 -32.25 -11.49
N LEU A 76 1.92 -33.39 -11.27
CA LEU A 76 2.37 -34.38 -10.29
C LEU A 76 3.69 -35.05 -10.70
N THR A 77 3.88 -35.33 -11.99
CA THR A 77 5.13 -35.88 -12.51
C THR A 77 6.28 -34.90 -12.36
N CYS A 78 6.07 -33.62 -12.70
CA CYS A 78 7.06 -32.56 -12.54
C CYS A 78 7.45 -32.36 -11.06
N LEU A 79 6.46 -32.27 -10.16
CA LEU A 79 6.69 -32.17 -8.72
C LEU A 79 7.40 -33.41 -8.15
N GLY A 80 7.04 -34.58 -8.67
CA GLY A 80 7.73 -35.84 -8.41
C GLY A 80 9.22 -35.69 -8.68
N GLN A 81 9.61 -35.42 -9.92
CA GLN A 81 11.02 -35.27 -10.32
C GLN A 81 11.77 -34.23 -9.48
N LYS A 82 11.17 -33.06 -9.22
CA LYS A 82 11.78 -31.99 -8.41
C LYS A 82 11.97 -32.37 -6.94
N CYS A 83 11.19 -33.31 -6.42
CA CYS A 83 11.35 -33.82 -5.06
C CYS A 83 12.52 -34.81 -4.91
N HIS A 84 13.28 -35.14 -5.95
CA HIS A 84 14.39 -36.12 -5.88
C HIS A 84 15.82 -35.53 -5.79
N PRO A 85 16.12 -34.40 -5.10
CA PRO A 85 17.49 -33.86 -5.10
C PRO A 85 18.46 -34.64 -4.18
N PHE A 86 17.97 -35.62 -3.41
CA PHE A 86 18.80 -36.41 -2.50
C PHE A 86 19.15 -37.77 -3.10
N LEU A 87 20.36 -38.27 -2.81
CA LEU A 87 20.88 -39.59 -3.22
C LEU A 87 20.04 -40.79 -2.76
N SER A 88 19.03 -40.59 -1.90
CA SER A 88 18.13 -41.64 -1.42
C SER A 88 16.70 -41.12 -1.27
N LEU A 89 15.74 -41.85 -1.85
CA LEU A 89 14.30 -41.60 -1.74
C LEU A 89 13.82 -41.53 -0.28
N GLU A 90 14.39 -42.37 0.57
CA GLU A 90 14.00 -42.44 1.98
C GLU A 90 14.42 -41.16 2.74
N ALA A 91 15.60 -40.62 2.40
CA ALA A 91 16.09 -39.35 2.96
C ALA A 91 15.22 -38.16 2.52
N VAL A 92 14.84 -38.10 1.25
CA VAL A 92 13.87 -37.11 0.74
C VAL A 92 12.60 -37.14 1.58
N ARG A 93 11.99 -38.33 1.74
CA ARG A 93 10.68 -38.47 2.37
C ARG A 93 10.72 -38.06 3.82
N HIS A 94 11.75 -38.49 4.55
CA HIS A 94 11.94 -38.06 5.93
C HIS A 94 12.17 -36.55 6.04
N HIS A 95 12.91 -35.95 5.11
CA HIS A 95 13.12 -34.50 5.06
C HIS A 95 11.81 -33.75 4.85
N ILE A 96 11.03 -34.16 3.85
CA ILE A 96 9.74 -33.57 3.49
C ILE A 96 8.77 -33.67 4.67
N ILE A 97 8.67 -34.83 5.30
CA ILE A 97 7.78 -35.05 6.46
C ILE A 97 8.25 -34.23 7.68
N ALA A 98 9.55 -34.17 7.94
CA ALA A 98 10.10 -33.49 9.12
C ALA A 98 9.99 -31.96 9.02
N LYS A 99 10.18 -31.39 7.83
CA LYS A 99 10.14 -29.94 7.63
C LYS A 99 8.80 -29.42 7.09
N GLY A 100 7.97 -30.29 6.51
CA GLY A 100 6.71 -29.89 5.87
C GLY A 100 6.90 -29.11 4.57
N HIS A 101 7.99 -29.32 3.83
CA HIS A 101 8.29 -28.65 2.54
C HIS A 101 7.46 -29.19 1.36
N CYS A 102 6.17 -29.46 1.57
CA CYS A 102 5.23 -29.80 0.51
C CYS A 102 4.39 -28.59 0.11
N LYS A 103 4.97 -27.41 -0.03
CA LYS A 103 4.25 -26.27 -0.58
C LYS A 103 4.89 -25.89 -1.90
N VAL A 104 4.08 -25.91 -2.96
CA VAL A 104 4.51 -25.39 -4.25
C VAL A 104 4.68 -23.88 -4.07
N HIS A 105 5.90 -23.39 -4.31
CA HIS A 105 6.19 -21.97 -4.31
C HIS A 105 5.58 -21.38 -5.58
N TYR A 106 4.57 -20.54 -5.40
CA TYR A 106 3.87 -19.85 -6.48
C TYR A 106 3.77 -18.37 -6.10
N GLY A 107 4.23 -17.48 -6.97
CA GLY A 107 4.18 -16.02 -6.75
C GLY A 107 5.24 -15.41 -5.83
N ASP A 108 6.36 -16.09 -5.56
CA ASP A 108 7.51 -15.50 -4.82
C ASP A 108 8.48 -14.70 -5.73
N GLY A 109 8.13 -14.54 -7.01
CA GLY A 109 8.88 -13.71 -7.96
C GLY A 109 10.27 -14.25 -8.35
N GLY A 110 10.57 -15.50 -8.02
CA GLY A 110 11.70 -16.24 -8.59
C GLY A 110 11.35 -16.68 -10.01
N SER A 111 11.85 -15.97 -11.01
CA SER A 111 11.50 -16.13 -12.42
C SER A 111 11.64 -17.55 -12.97
N ASP A 112 12.55 -18.34 -12.41
CA ASP A 112 12.98 -19.58 -13.03
C ASP A 112 12.07 -20.77 -12.67
N GLU A 113 11.50 -20.79 -11.45
CA GLU A 113 10.61 -21.88 -11.02
C GLU A 113 9.14 -21.66 -11.44
N GLU A 114 8.74 -20.41 -11.64
CA GLU A 114 7.38 -20.02 -12.01
C GLU A 114 7.08 -20.35 -13.48
N GLY A 115 8.05 -20.16 -14.38
CA GLY A 115 7.88 -20.43 -15.81
C GLY A 115 7.60 -21.90 -16.12
N GLU A 116 8.18 -22.85 -15.37
CA GLU A 116 7.92 -24.28 -15.57
C GLU A 116 6.55 -24.71 -15.05
N LEU A 117 5.99 -23.99 -14.07
CA LEU A 117 4.66 -24.27 -13.55
C LEU A 117 3.56 -23.68 -14.45
N GLU A 118 3.85 -22.58 -15.15
CA GLU A 118 2.89 -21.87 -16.02
C GLU A 118 2.33 -22.76 -17.13
N ASP A 119 3.12 -23.70 -17.64
CA ASP A 119 2.69 -24.66 -18.69
C ASP A 119 1.52 -25.57 -18.24
N PHE A 120 1.34 -25.79 -16.94
CA PHE A 120 0.28 -26.64 -16.39
C PHE A 120 -1.02 -25.88 -16.08
N TYR A 121 -0.98 -24.55 -16.07
CA TYR A 121 -2.14 -23.70 -15.77
C TYR A 121 -2.64 -22.96 -17.01
N ASP A 122 -3.97 -22.86 -17.11
CA ASP A 122 -4.63 -22.09 -18.15
C ASP A 122 -5.45 -20.95 -17.53
N TYR A 123 -4.81 -19.79 -17.41
CA TYR A 123 -5.43 -18.57 -16.92
C TYR A 123 -6.21 -17.80 -18.00
N THR A 124 -6.37 -18.32 -19.22
CA THR A 124 -7.08 -17.59 -20.30
C THR A 124 -8.51 -17.19 -19.91
N ASN A 125 -9.16 -17.99 -19.05
CA ASN A 125 -10.49 -17.72 -18.53
C ASN A 125 -10.53 -16.85 -17.26
N SER A 126 -9.43 -16.65 -16.53
CA SER A 126 -9.43 -15.75 -15.35
C SER A 126 -9.54 -14.29 -15.77
N TYR A 127 -9.15 -14.01 -17.00
CA TYR A 127 -9.24 -12.70 -17.61
C TYR A 127 -10.63 -12.42 -18.21
N VAL A 128 -11.72 -13.11 -17.88
CA VAL A 128 -13.04 -12.72 -18.42
C VAL A 128 -13.86 -11.94 -17.40
N ASP A 129 -14.27 -10.73 -17.76
CA ASP A 129 -15.20 -9.94 -16.94
C ASP A 129 -16.61 -10.56 -16.98
N ALA A 130 -17.52 -10.12 -16.10
CA ALA A 130 -18.91 -10.61 -16.01
C ALA A 130 -19.70 -10.49 -17.34
N ASP A 131 -19.21 -9.68 -18.28
CA ASP A 131 -19.75 -9.48 -19.63
C ASP A 131 -19.10 -10.38 -20.71
N GLY A 132 -18.23 -11.33 -20.34
CA GLY A 132 -17.56 -12.25 -21.28
C GLY A 132 -16.48 -11.61 -22.15
N LYS A 133 -15.96 -10.44 -21.74
CA LYS A 133 -14.87 -9.74 -22.43
C LYS A 133 -13.53 -10.16 -21.82
N GLN A 134 -12.60 -10.57 -22.68
CA GLN A 134 -11.23 -10.93 -22.30
C GLN A 134 -10.45 -9.68 -21.89
N LEU A 135 -10.11 -9.55 -20.60
CA LEU A 135 -9.09 -8.72 -19.96
C LEU A 135 -7.70 -9.13 -20.47
N VAL A 136 -7.50 -9.09 -21.79
CA VAL A 136 -6.16 -9.19 -22.36
C VAL A 136 -5.35 -8.02 -21.79
N VAL A 137 -4.12 -8.30 -21.36
CA VAL A 137 -3.05 -7.29 -21.28
C VAL A 137 -2.71 -6.87 -22.71
N ALA A 138 -3.66 -6.24 -23.37
CA ALA A 138 -3.38 -5.36 -24.50
C ALA A 138 -2.91 -4.07 -23.85
N ASP A 139 -1.77 -3.56 -24.30
CA ASP A 139 -1.03 -2.38 -23.85
C ASP A 139 -1.85 -1.05 -23.84
N ASP A 140 -3.18 -1.11 -23.97
CA ASP A 140 -4.06 -0.01 -24.37
C ASP A 140 -5.48 -0.02 -23.73
N ILE A 141 -5.70 -0.61 -22.55
CA ILE A 141 -7.01 -0.47 -21.84
C ILE A 141 -6.85 0.09 -20.42
N ASN A 142 -6.88 1.42 -20.38
CA ASN A 142 -6.77 2.32 -19.23
C ASN A 142 -8.04 2.38 -18.34
N ASP A 143 -8.54 1.25 -17.87
CA ASP A 143 -9.72 1.25 -16.98
C ASP A 143 -9.35 1.36 -15.49
N ILE A 144 -8.15 0.90 -15.11
CA ILE A 144 -7.60 1.04 -13.76
C ILE A 144 -6.18 1.58 -13.84
N ASP A 145 -5.98 2.84 -13.43
CA ASP A 145 -4.65 3.47 -13.35
C ASP A 145 -4.22 3.62 -11.88
N PHE A 146 -2.98 3.18 -11.61
CA PHE A 146 -2.33 3.21 -10.31
C PHE A 146 -1.34 4.37 -10.25
N GLY A 147 -1.79 5.49 -9.70
CA GLY A 147 -0.91 6.62 -9.41
C GLY A 147 -0.14 6.40 -8.11
N ALA A 148 1.19 6.46 -8.18
CA ALA A 148 2.05 6.52 -6.99
C ALA A 148 2.22 7.98 -6.54
N GLY A 149 1.41 8.41 -5.57
CA GLY A 149 1.45 9.75 -4.97
C GLY A 149 2.38 9.82 -3.75
N GLY A 150 3.61 9.31 -3.87
CA GLY A 150 4.57 9.22 -2.77
C GLY A 150 4.07 8.29 -1.64
N SER A 151 3.38 8.86 -0.65
CA SER A 151 2.80 8.15 0.51
C SER A 151 1.34 7.72 0.32
N GLU A 152 0.76 7.93 -0.86
CA GLU A 152 -0.63 7.58 -1.14
C GLU A 152 -0.71 6.80 -2.45
N LEU A 153 -1.54 5.75 -2.45
CA LEU A 153 -1.89 4.98 -3.63
C LEU A 153 -3.20 5.52 -4.19
N ILE A 154 -3.16 6.00 -5.43
CA ILE A 154 -4.33 6.53 -6.13
C ILE A 154 -4.80 5.46 -7.09
N ILE A 155 -6.00 4.96 -6.84
CA ILE A 155 -6.68 4.00 -7.71
C ILE A 155 -7.75 4.78 -8.46
N THR A 156 -7.55 4.97 -9.75
CA THR A 156 -8.58 5.52 -10.62
C THR A 156 -9.28 4.37 -11.35
N THR A 157 -10.60 4.35 -11.30
CA THR A 157 -11.43 3.34 -11.95
C THR A 157 -12.40 4.05 -12.89
N ARG A 158 -12.47 3.62 -14.14
CA ARG A 158 -13.42 4.16 -15.13
C ARG A 158 -14.50 3.12 -15.37
N LEU A 159 -15.72 3.40 -14.91
CA LEU A 159 -16.87 2.53 -15.13
C LEU A 159 -18.03 3.37 -15.67
N ASP A 160 -18.63 2.96 -16.79
CA ASP A 160 -19.76 3.65 -17.45
C ASP A 160 -19.54 5.17 -17.69
N GLY A 161 -18.32 5.55 -18.06
CA GLY A 161 -17.95 6.96 -18.29
C GLY A 161 -17.83 7.82 -17.02
N LYS A 162 -17.96 7.23 -15.83
CA LYS A 162 -17.68 7.89 -14.55
C LYS A 162 -16.30 7.50 -14.03
N ILE A 163 -15.53 8.51 -13.66
CA ILE A 163 -14.21 8.33 -13.06
C ILE A 163 -14.39 8.26 -11.54
N HIS A 164 -14.11 7.10 -10.96
CA HIS A 164 -14.07 6.88 -9.52
C HIS A 164 -12.61 6.89 -9.06
N VAL A 165 -12.24 7.87 -8.24
CA VAL A 165 -10.90 7.97 -7.65
C VAL A 165 -10.96 7.56 -6.20
N LYS A 166 -10.20 6.53 -5.82
CA LYS A 166 -9.97 6.10 -4.44
C LYS A 166 -8.53 6.37 -4.06
N ILE A 167 -8.31 7.05 -2.94
CA ILE A 167 -6.97 7.35 -2.42
C ILE A 167 -6.77 6.51 -1.15
N LEU A 168 -5.70 5.72 -1.12
CA LEU A 168 -5.31 4.88 0.00
C LEU A 168 -4.02 5.42 0.61
N GLY A 169 -4.10 5.87 1.87
CA GLY A 169 -2.95 6.42 2.58
C GLY A 169 -2.00 5.36 3.11
N HIS A 170 -0.72 5.70 3.23
CA HIS A 170 0.30 4.81 3.78
C HIS A 170 0.12 4.59 5.30
N ARG A 171 0.43 3.38 5.77
CA ARG A 171 0.24 2.98 7.19
C ARG A 171 0.99 3.86 8.18
N GLU A 172 2.12 4.46 7.77
CA GLU A 172 2.93 5.34 8.62
C GLU A 172 2.17 6.60 9.03
N PHE A 173 1.22 7.06 8.22
CA PHE A 173 0.44 8.26 8.50
C PHE A 173 -0.89 7.99 9.23
N MET A 174 -1.12 6.76 9.69
CA MET A 174 -2.34 6.37 10.44
C MET A 174 -2.64 7.25 11.64
N ARG A 175 -1.60 7.75 12.34
CA ARG A 175 -1.77 8.69 13.44
C ARG A 175 -2.41 10.00 12.98
N TYR A 176 -2.07 10.49 11.80
CA TYR A 176 -2.59 11.73 11.22
C TYR A 176 -3.99 11.52 10.63
N TYR A 177 -4.22 10.40 9.93
CA TYR A 177 -5.54 10.08 9.37
C TYR A 177 -6.64 9.90 10.41
N ARG A 178 -6.28 9.55 11.65
CA ARG A 178 -7.22 9.47 12.79
C ARG A 178 -7.53 10.83 13.43
N GLN A 179 -6.82 11.90 13.08
CA GLN A 179 -7.05 13.23 13.65
C GLN A 179 -8.33 13.85 13.07
N LYS A 180 -9.10 14.51 13.93
CA LYS A 180 -10.24 15.35 13.53
C LYS A 180 -9.93 16.80 13.94
N PRO A 181 -9.12 17.54 13.16
CA PRO A 181 -8.82 18.93 13.49
C PRO A 181 -10.12 19.75 13.53
N ARG A 182 -10.14 20.76 14.40
CA ARG A 182 -11.29 21.69 14.44
C ARG A 182 -11.36 22.41 13.09
N PRO A 183 -12.55 22.55 12.49
CA PRO A 183 -12.69 23.30 11.24
C PRO A 183 -12.15 24.71 11.48
N SER A 184 -11.33 25.20 10.55
CA SER A 184 -10.89 26.58 10.61
C SER A 184 -12.12 27.49 10.55
N PRO A 185 -12.16 28.60 11.33
CA PRO A 185 -13.20 29.59 11.17
C PRO A 185 -13.10 30.13 9.74
N SER A 186 -14.11 29.81 8.92
CA SER A 186 -14.16 30.08 7.48
C SER A 186 -14.25 31.56 7.13
N SER A 187 -14.50 32.42 8.13
CA SER A 187 -14.56 33.86 7.91
C SER A 187 -13.32 34.54 8.45
N ASP A 188 -12.60 35.17 7.53
CA ASP A 188 -11.52 36.12 7.82
C ASP A 188 -12.01 37.20 8.80
N ILE A 189 -13.31 37.51 8.79
CA ILE A 189 -13.97 38.44 9.70
C ILE A 189 -13.94 37.95 11.15
N VAL A 190 -14.23 36.68 11.41
CA VAL A 190 -14.18 36.11 12.78
C VAL A 190 -12.73 36.06 13.27
N MET A 191 -11.78 35.74 12.38
CA MET A 191 -10.36 35.78 12.71
C MET A 191 -9.86 37.20 12.97
N ALA A 192 -10.23 38.17 12.14
CA ALA A 192 -9.91 39.58 12.32
C ALA A 192 -10.51 40.13 13.61
N LEU A 193 -11.74 39.75 13.96
CA LEU A 193 -12.38 40.14 15.22
C LEU A 193 -11.69 39.50 16.43
N LEU A 194 -11.34 38.21 16.36
CA LEU A 194 -10.57 37.51 17.38
C LEU A 194 -9.18 38.13 17.58
N LEU A 195 -8.48 38.44 16.49
CA LEU A 195 -7.18 39.11 16.50
C LEU A 195 -7.31 40.52 17.08
N ALA A 196 -8.31 41.30 16.66
CA ALA A 196 -8.57 42.63 17.20
C ALA A 196 -8.89 42.59 18.70
N SER A 197 -9.66 41.60 19.16
CA SER A 197 -9.94 41.36 20.58
C SER A 197 -8.67 40.98 21.35
N ARG A 198 -7.84 40.10 20.79
CA ARG A 198 -6.58 39.67 21.40
C ARG A 198 -5.57 40.81 21.50
N ASN A 199 -5.43 41.62 20.44
CA ASN A 199 -4.56 42.80 20.44
C ASN A 199 -5.00 43.84 21.47
N LYS A 200 -6.31 44.00 21.68
CA LYS A 200 -6.86 44.85 22.75
C LYS A 200 -6.56 44.32 24.16
N ARG A 201 -6.57 43.00 24.36
CA ARG A 201 -6.25 42.38 25.67
C ARG A 201 -4.77 42.38 25.99
N MET A 202 -3.92 42.32 24.96
CA MET A 202 -2.47 42.30 25.11
C MET A 202 -1.87 43.71 25.29
N ASP A 203 -2.71 44.76 25.33
CA ASP A 203 -2.28 46.17 25.33
C ASP A 203 -1.20 46.47 24.27
N LEU A 204 -1.23 45.72 23.15
CA LEU A 204 -0.47 46.10 21.97
C LEU A 204 -1.12 47.36 21.42
N ALA A 205 -0.61 48.49 21.87
CA ALA A 205 -1.00 49.79 21.37
C ALA A 205 -0.74 49.80 19.87
N MET A 206 -1.79 49.61 19.07
CA MET A 206 -1.79 50.09 17.70
C MET A 206 -1.67 51.61 17.81
N VAL A 207 -0.43 52.11 17.80
CA VAL A 207 -0.12 53.53 17.75
C VAL A 207 -0.67 54.01 16.42
N GLN A 208 -1.92 54.46 16.46
CA GLN A 208 -2.53 55.17 15.34
C GLN A 208 -1.61 56.36 15.06
N PRO A 209 -1.09 56.50 13.82
CA PRO A 209 -0.23 57.62 13.47
C PRO A 209 -0.90 58.92 13.91
N LYS A 210 -0.11 59.86 14.45
CA LYS A 210 -0.63 61.16 14.93
C LYS A 210 -1.49 61.83 13.85
N GLU A 211 -1.10 61.66 12.59
CA GLU A 211 -1.83 62.10 11.40
C GLU A 211 -3.26 61.56 11.32
N HIS A 212 -3.49 60.27 11.58
CA HIS A 212 -4.82 59.67 11.54
C HIS A 212 -5.72 60.23 12.66
N LYS A 213 -5.16 60.41 13.87
CA LYS A 213 -5.88 61.07 14.98
C LYS A 213 -6.23 62.52 14.65
N LEU A 214 -5.30 63.27 14.05
CA LEU A 214 -5.53 64.66 13.64
C LEU A 214 -6.58 64.75 12.52
N LYS A 215 -6.50 63.87 11.51
CA LYS A 215 -7.47 63.78 10.41
C LYS A 215 -8.87 63.45 10.94
N MET A 216 -9.00 62.48 11.84
CA MET A 216 -10.27 62.12 12.46
C MET A 216 -10.83 63.23 13.36
N LYS A 217 -9.98 63.97 14.09
CA LYS A 217 -10.41 65.15 14.85
C LYS A 217 -10.92 66.27 13.94
N SER A 218 -10.20 66.54 12.85
CA SER A 218 -10.61 67.52 11.84
C SER A 218 -11.94 67.14 11.20
N LEU A 219 -12.11 65.89 10.75
CA LEU A 219 -13.37 65.36 10.21
C LEU A 219 -14.53 65.47 11.21
N LYS A 220 -14.31 65.12 12.49
CA LYS A 220 -15.34 65.28 13.53
C LYS A 220 -15.73 66.74 13.76
N GLN A 221 -14.76 67.66 13.69
CA GLN A 221 -15.04 69.09 13.82
C GLN A 221 -15.82 69.61 12.61
N MET A 222 -15.38 69.27 11.39
CA MET A 222 -16.07 69.60 10.16
C MET A 222 -17.50 69.06 10.15
N ASN A 223 -17.76 67.86 10.67
CA ASN A 223 -19.12 67.32 10.73
C ASN A 223 -19.99 68.02 11.81
N ARG A 224 -19.38 68.53 12.90
CA ARG A 224 -20.10 69.25 13.97
C ARG A 224 -20.47 70.69 13.58
N SER A 225 -19.57 71.38 12.90
CA SER A 225 -19.76 72.77 12.43
C SER A 225 -20.07 72.85 10.94
N GLY A 226 -20.30 71.70 10.29
CA GLY A 226 -20.45 71.59 8.85
C GLY A 226 -21.75 72.17 8.35
N VAL A 227 -21.79 72.35 7.03
CA VAL A 227 -22.96 72.87 6.31
C VAL A 227 -24.20 72.01 6.61
N ASP A 228 -24.06 70.69 6.74
CA ASP A 228 -25.16 69.78 7.07
C ASP A 228 -25.75 70.01 8.47
N ALA A 229 -24.90 70.30 9.46
CA ALA A 229 -25.33 70.63 10.82
C ALA A 229 -26.02 71.99 10.87
N MET A 230 -25.56 72.95 10.06
CA MET A 230 -26.22 74.26 9.91
C MET A 230 -27.54 74.15 9.15
N HIS A 231 -27.59 73.39 8.06
CA HIS A 231 -28.80 73.08 7.29
C HIS A 231 -29.86 72.45 8.19
N SER A 232 -29.49 71.47 9.02
CA SER A 232 -30.40 70.84 9.97
C SER A 232 -30.96 71.85 10.97
N LYS A 233 -30.13 72.73 11.54
CA LYS A 233 -30.57 73.78 12.47
C LYS A 233 -31.50 74.81 11.80
N ILE A 234 -31.21 75.21 10.57
CA ILE A 234 -32.04 76.15 9.79
C ILE A 234 -33.37 75.50 9.42
N GLY A 235 -33.35 74.25 8.95
CA GLY A 235 -34.55 73.48 8.64
C GLY A 235 -35.47 73.32 9.85
N MET A 236 -34.89 73.04 11.02
CA MET A 236 -35.65 72.94 12.27
C MET A 236 -36.27 74.28 12.72
N ARG A 237 -35.56 75.41 12.53
CA ARG A 237 -36.10 76.75 12.87
C ARG A 237 -37.18 77.23 11.91
N ASN A 238 -37.10 76.84 10.64
CA ASN A 238 -38.10 77.18 9.63
C ASN A 238 -39.36 76.30 9.72
N ASN A 239 -39.36 75.28 10.60
CA ASN A 239 -40.52 74.42 10.83
C ASN A 239 -41.53 75.08 11.79
N VAL A 240 -42.05 76.25 11.42
CA VAL A 240 -43.14 76.93 12.12
C VAL A 240 -44.44 76.65 11.36
N MET A 241 -45.28 75.78 11.90
CA MET A 241 -46.60 75.47 11.34
C MET A 241 -47.56 76.66 11.53
N ARG A 242 -47.66 77.54 10.53
CA ARG A 242 -48.53 78.74 10.56
C ARG A 242 -50.04 78.46 10.49
N LYS A 243 -50.45 77.20 10.39
CA LYS A 243 -51.86 76.77 10.38
C LYS A 243 -52.09 75.67 11.42
N LEU A 244 -52.08 76.06 12.69
CA LEU A 244 -52.66 75.22 13.74
C LEU A 244 -54.15 75.61 13.89
N PRO A 245 -55.10 74.66 13.79
CA PRO A 245 -56.49 74.96 14.08
C PRO A 245 -56.61 75.37 15.55
N LYS A 246 -57.25 76.52 15.81
CA LYS A 246 -57.58 76.95 17.17
C LYS A 246 -58.52 75.90 17.77
N LYS A 247 -58.11 75.29 18.88
CA LYS A 247 -59.04 74.51 19.71
C LYS A 247 -59.98 75.52 20.39
N TYR A 248 -61.27 75.17 20.38
CA TYR A 248 -62.42 75.93 20.88
C TYR A 248 -62.19 76.58 22.24
#